data_AF-A0A0R2H746-F1
#
_entry.id   AF-A0A0R2H746-F1
#
_cell.length_a   1.000
_cell.length_b   1.000
_cell.length_c   1.000
_cell.angle_alpha   90.00
_cell.angle_beta   90.00
_cell.angle_gamma   90.00
#
_symmetry.space_group_name_H-M   'P 1'
#
loop_
_entity.id
_entity.type
_entity.pdbx_description
1 polymer ?
#
loop_
_entity_poly.entity_id
_entity_poly.type
_entity_poly.pdbx_seq_one_letter_code
_entity_poly.pdbx_strand_id
1 'polypeptide(L)' 'MSDRLYKLLDGTEVQRDWYSSFLLYCYDFRTEDIDKDKCNAEFERCYSKEKGLITWIKTNKIKILNSGIKIA' A
#
# COMPACT_ATOMS: atom_id res chain seq x y z
N MET A 1 -16.55 -9.47 -5.52
CA MET A 1 -15.47 -8.46 -5.57
C MET A 1 -14.82 -8.45 -4.19
N SER A 2 -13.75 -9.22 -4.01
CA SER A 2 -13.11 -9.41 -2.70
C SER A 2 -12.54 -8.08 -2.20
N ASP A 3 -12.77 -7.77 -0.92
CA ASP A 3 -12.24 -6.57 -0.28
C ASP A 3 -10.71 -6.52 -0.46
N ARG A 4 -10.27 -5.49 -1.19
CA ARG A 4 -8.85 -5.24 -1.50
C ARG A 4 -8.09 -4.64 -0.33
N LEU A 5 -8.69 -4.59 0.85
CA LEU A 5 -8.05 -4.09 2.05
C LEU A 5 -7.43 -5.26 2.80
N TYR A 6 -6.19 -5.07 3.23
CA TYR A 6 -5.48 -5.95 4.13
C TYR A 6 -5.37 -5.25 5.49
N LYS A 7 -5.73 -5.96 6.55
CA LYS A 7 -5.73 -5.43 7.91
C LYS A 7 -4.50 -5.93 8.65
N LEU A 8 -3.66 -5.00 9.08
CA LEU A 8 -2.47 -5.25 9.89
C LEU A 8 -2.87 -5.56 11.35
N LEU A 9 -1.91 -6.10 12.11
CA LEU A 9 -2.13 -6.51 13.51
C LEU A 9 -2.53 -5.34 14.42
N ASP A 10 -2.02 -4.15 14.14
CA ASP A 10 -2.35 -2.90 14.84
C ASP A 10 -3.73 -2.34 14.44
N GLY A 11 -4.42 -2.97 13.48
CA GLY A 11 -5.71 -2.56 12.94
C GLY A 11 -5.63 -1.63 11.74
N THR A 12 -4.44 -1.24 11.29
CA THR A 12 -4.23 -0.42 10.10
C THR A 12 -4.73 -1.16 8.85
N GLU A 13 -5.49 -0.48 7.99
CA GLU A 13 -5.98 -1.03 6.72
C GLU A 13 -5.22 -0.44 5.53
N VAL A 14 -4.70 -1.31 4.67
CA VAL A 14 -3.90 -0.93 3.49
C VAL A 14 -4.44 -1.60 2.22
N GLN A 15 -4.23 -1.03 1.03
CA GLN A 15 -4.58 -1.75 -0.19
C GLN A 15 -3.64 -2.95 -0.37
N ARG A 16 -4.20 -4.15 -0.62
CA ARG A 16 -3.45 -5.41 -0.76
C ARG A 16 -2.37 -5.33 -1.84
N ASP A 17 -2.72 -4.77 -3.00
CA ASP A 17 -1.80 -4.64 -4.14
C ASP A 17 -0.63 -3.69 -3.81
N TRP A 18 -0.93 -2.62 -3.07
CA TRP A 18 0.08 -1.71 -2.56
C TRP A 18 0.96 -2.39 -1.50
N TYR A 19 0.38 -3.12 -0.54
CA TYR A 19 1.14 -3.78 0.52
C TYR A 19 2.08 -4.86 -0.05
N SER A 20 1.62 -5.66 -1.02
CA SER A 20 2.48 -6.60 -1.75
C SER A 20 3.65 -5.88 -2.45
N SER A 21 3.38 -4.74 -3.08
CA SER A 21 4.43 -3.93 -3.74
C SER A 21 5.41 -3.34 -2.72
N PHE A 22 4.93 -2.95 -1.55
CA PHE A 22 5.75 -2.45 -0.45
C PHE A 22 6.65 -3.55 0.13
N LEU A 23 6.13 -4.76 0.34
CA LEU A 23 6.94 -5.90 0.78
C LEU A 23 8.02 -6.25 -0.26
N LEU A 24 7.68 -6.19 -1.56
CA LEU A 24 8.67 -6.37 -2.62
C LEU A 24 9.74 -5.28 -2.61
N TYR A 25 9.37 -4.02 -2.35
CA TYR A 25 10.34 -2.94 -2.15
C TYR A 25 11.27 -3.20 -0.96
N CYS A 26 10.78 -3.87 0.08
CA CYS A 26 11.56 -4.22 1.27
C CYS A 26 12.28 -5.57 1.16
N TYR A 27 12.18 -6.29 0.04
CA TYR A 27 12.87 -7.55 -0.16
C TYR A 27 14.38 -7.33 -0.33
N ASP A 28 15.19 -8.14 0.35
CA ASP A 28 16.65 -8.17 0.21
C ASP A 28 17.09 -9.43 -0.55
N PHE A 29 17.58 -9.24 -1.77
CA PHE A 29 18.07 -10.31 -2.64
C PHE A 29 19.32 -11.03 -2.09
N ARG A 30 20.07 -10.42 -1.17
CA ARG A 30 21.27 -11.05 -0.61
C ARG A 30 20.92 -12.10 0.43
N THR A 31 19.91 -11.82 1.24
CA THR A 31 19.42 -12.71 2.30
C THR A 31 18.25 -13.57 1.83
N GLU A 32 17.71 -13.29 0.64
CA GLU A 32 16.52 -13.91 0.06
C GLU A 32 15.26 -13.76 0.95
N ASP A 33 15.25 -12.76 1.84
CA ASP A 33 14.20 -12.52 2.82
C ASP A 33 13.76 -11.04 2.83
N ILE A 34 12.70 -10.73 3.57
CA ILE A 34 12.22 -9.38 3.78
C ILE A 34 13.12 -8.67 4.79
N ASP A 35 13.66 -7.51 4.39
CA ASP A 35 14.35 -6.59 5.27
C ASP A 35 13.34 -5.90 6.20
N LYS A 36 13.23 -6.42 7.41
CA LYS A 36 12.30 -5.93 8.44
C LYS A 36 12.66 -4.54 8.95
N ASP A 37 13.95 -4.21 9.00
CA ASP A 37 14.40 -2.89 9.45
C ASP A 37 14.01 -1.83 8.41
N LYS A 38 14.18 -2.14 7.13
CA LYS A 38 13.70 -1.31 6.03
C LYS A 38 12.18 -1.20 6.01
N CYS A 39 11.44 -2.29 6.23
CA CYS A 39 9.98 -2.24 6.39
C CYS A 39 9.59 -1.23 7.47
N ASN A 40 10.15 -1.35 8.67
CA ASN A 40 9.81 -0.48 9.79
C ASN A 40 10.18 0.98 9.54
N ALA A 41 11.34 1.23 8.91
CA ALA A 41 11.80 2.59 8.61
C ALA A 41 10.97 3.28 7.52
N GLU A 42 10.48 2.52 6.54
CA GLU A 42 9.89 3.09 5.31
C GLU A 42 8.36 3.03 5.26
N PHE A 43 7.72 2.22 6.11
CA PHE A 43 6.28 1.97 6.05
C PHE A 43 5.47 3.27 6.11
N GLU A 44 5.65 4.08 7.16
CA GLU A 44 4.86 5.31 7.33
C GLU A 44 5.05 6.32 6.20
N ARG A 45 6.27 6.41 5.67
CA ARG A 45 6.59 7.29 4.54
C ARG A 45 5.86 6.84 3.27
N CYS A 46 5.92 5.55 2.94
CA CYS A 46 5.26 4.99 1.77
C CYS A 46 3.73 5.01 1.92
N TYR A 47 3.22 4.68 3.10
CA TYR A 47 1.79 4.67 3.40
C TYR A 47 1.18 6.07 3.32
N SER A 48 1.89 7.08 3.82
CA SER A 48 1.47 8.48 3.71
C SER A 48 1.38 8.94 2.25
N LYS A 49 2.30 8.48 1.39
CA LYS A 49 2.24 8.76 -0.06
C LYS A 49 1.06 8.08 -0.74
N GLU A 50 0.77 6.82 -0.39
CA GLU A 50 -0.41 6.10 -0.91
C GLU A 50 -1.71 6.85 -0.55
N LYS A 51 -1.89 7.21 0.73
CA LYS A 51 -3.04 7.99 1.19
C LYS A 51 -3.18 9.32 0.46
N GLY A 52 -2.06 10.01 0.22
CA GLY A 52 -2.01 11.24 -0.57
C GLY A 52 -2.46 11.03 -2.02
N LEU A 53 -1.95 9.97 -2.66
CA LEU A 53 -2.32 9.60 -4.04
C LEU A 53 -3.80 9.23 -4.15
N ILE A 54 -4.33 8.40 -3.25
CA ILE A 54 -5.75 8.01 -3.23
C ILE A 54 -6.64 9.24 -3.05
N THR A 55 -6.26 10.14 -2.14
CA THR A 55 -6.97 11.41 -1.92
C THR A 55 -6.99 12.23 -3.21
N TRP A 56 -5.83 12.41 -3.85
CA TRP A 56 -5.73 13.15 -5.10
C TRP A 56 -6.56 12.53 -6.23
N ILE A 57 -6.53 11.20 -6.40
CA ILE A 57 -7.35 10.47 -7.38
C ILE A 57 -8.85 10.75 -7.16
N LYS A 58 -9.31 10.67 -5.90
CA LYS A 58 -10.71 10.91 -5.54
C LYS A 58 -11.10 12.37 -5.81
N THR A 59 -10.29 13.33 -5.37
CA THR A 59 -10.53 14.77 -5.58
C THR A 59 -10.64 15.13 -7.06
N ASN A 60 -9.79 14.54 -7.90
CA ASN A 60 -9.77 14.80 -9.34
C ASN A 60 -10.69 13.88 -10.15
N LYS A 61 -11.46 13.00 -9.49
CA LYS A 61 -12.38 12.04 -10.12
C LYS A 61 -11.73 11.19 -11.22
N ILE A 62 -10.47 10.80 -11.00
CA ILE A 62 -9.69 10.03 -11.98
C ILE A 62 -10.10 8.56 -11.91
N LYS A 63 -10.66 8.03 -12.99
CA LYS A 63 -11.08 6.63 -13.08
C LYS A 63 -9.88 5.72 -13.32
N ILE A 64 -9.43 5.03 -12.26
CA ILE A 64 -8.42 3.98 -12.37
C ILE A 64 -9.11 2.61 -12.37
N LEU A 65 -9.04 1.92 -13.51
CA LEU A 65 -9.61 0.59 -13.67
C LEU A 65 -8.93 -0.41 -12.74
N ASN A 66 -9.71 -1.34 -12.19
CA ASN A 66 -9.20 -2.42 -11.34
C ASN A 66 -8.32 -1.92 -10.16
N SER A 67 -8.64 -0.77 -9.56
CA SER A 67 -7.91 -0.23 -8.40
C SER A 67 -8.63 -0.44 -7.06
N GLY A 68 -9.92 -0.80 -7.09
CA GLY A 68 -10.77 -0.80 -5.90
C GLY A 68 -11.06 0.59 -5.32
N ILE A 69 -10.52 1.66 -5.90
CA ILE A 69 -10.80 3.04 -5.48
C ILE A 69 -12.19 3.43 -5.97
N LYS A 70 -13.11 3.64 -5.03
CA LYS A 70 -14.44 4.19 -5.31
C LYS A 70 -14.34 5.72 -5.37
N ILE A 71 -14.74 6.28 -6.50
CA ILE A 71 -14.96 7.71 -6.69
C ILE A 71 -16.42 7.95 -6.31
N ALA A 72 -16.65 8.73 -5.26
CA ALA A 72 -17.98 9.11 -4.80
C ALA A 72 -18.60 10.18 -5.72
#